data_AF-A0A938FGN1-F1
#
_entry.id   AF-A0A938FGN1-F1
#
_cell.length_a   1.000
_cell.length_b   1.000
_cell.length_c   1.000
_cell.angle_alpha   90.00
_cell.angle_beta   90.00
_cell.angle_gamma   90.00
#
_symmetry.space_group_name_H-M   'P 1'
#
loop_
_entity.id
_entity.type
_entity.pdbx_description
1 polymer ?
#
loop_
_entity_poly.entity_id
_entity_poly.type
_entity_poly.pdbx_seq_one_letter_code
_entity_poly.pdbx_strand_id
1 'polypeptide(L)' 'MYREVPPKVDLPRLDHEVLDFWSKNSIFERSLSQTERDEPWVFYEGPPTANGSPGAHHVEARVFKDIFPRYRTMKGRHV' A
#
# COMPACT_ATOMS: atom_id res chain seq x y z
N MET A 1 12.85 23.20 -10.04
CA MET A 1 12.72 22.74 -11.43
C MET A 1 12.12 21.35 -11.39
N TYR A 2 11.08 21.06 -12.18
CA TYR A 2 10.45 19.74 -12.20
C TYR A 2 11.24 18.77 -13.08
N ARG A 3 11.16 17.48 -12.77
CA ARG A 3 11.71 16.42 -13.63
C ARG A 3 10.78 16.23 -14.83
N GLU A 4 11.34 16.28 -16.04
CA GLU A 4 10.58 16.01 -17.26
C GLU A 4 10.08 14.56 -17.27
N VAL A 5 8.83 14.38 -17.68
CA VAL A 5 8.18 13.06 -17.78
C VAL A 5 8.24 12.60 -19.24
N PRO A 6 8.85 11.44 -19.54
CA PRO A 6 8.92 10.95 -20.91
C PRO A 6 7.51 10.58 -21.43
N PRO A 7 7.25 10.71 -22.74
CA PRO A 7 5.96 10.36 -23.34
C PRO A 7 5.56 8.89 -23.13
N LYS A 8 6.56 8.02 -22.97
CA LYS A 8 6.40 6.61 -22.63
C LYS A 8 7.04 6.33 -21.29
N VAL A 9 6.22 5.87 -20.35
CA VAL A 9 6.67 5.50 -19.00
C VAL A 9 6.81 3.99 -18.93
N ASP A 10 7.94 3.53 -18.40
CA ASP A 10 8.13 2.15 -17.99
C ASP A 10 7.53 1.96 -16.59
N LEU A 11 6.28 1.49 -16.54
CA LEU A 11 5.53 1.34 -15.29
C LEU A 11 6.15 0.29 -14.36
N PRO A 12 6.53 -0.93 -14.82
CA PRO A 12 7.19 -1.90 -13.93
C PRO A 12 8.46 -1.36 -13.28
N ARG A 13 9.29 -0.61 -14.03
CA ARG A 13 10.49 0.02 -13.47
C ARG A 13 10.14 1.10 -12.44
N LEU A 14 9.14 1.93 -12.74
CA LEU A 14 8.67 2.97 -11.82
C LEU A 14 8.10 2.36 -10.52
N ASP A 15 7.31 1.29 -10.63
CA ASP A 15 6.74 0.60 -9.47
C ASP A 15 7.84 0.05 -8.57
N HIS A 16 8.89 -0.58 -9.14
CA HIS A 16 10.05 -1.02 -8.36
C HIS A 16 10.81 0.15 -7.72
N GLU A 17 10.99 1.28 -8.40
CA GLU A 17 11.59 2.48 -7.80
C GLU A 17 10.78 3.00 -6.60
N VAL A 18 9.45 2.99 -6.70
CA VAL A 18 8.54 3.40 -5.61
C VAL A 18 8.57 2.42 -4.45
N LEU A 19 8.57 1.11 -4.72
CA LEU A 19 8.67 0.07 -3.69
C LEU A 19 10.01 0.17 -2.93
N ASP A 20 11.11 0.37 -3.64
CA ASP A 20 12.43 0.60 -3.06
C ASP A 20 12.44 1.86 -2.19
N PHE A 21 11.83 2.94 -2.68
CA PHE A 21 11.72 4.18 -1.92
C PHE A 21 10.90 3.96 -0.64
N TRP A 22 9.76 3.27 -0.70
CA TRP A 22 8.93 2.97 0.47
C TRP A 22 9.67 2.12 1.51
N SER A 23 10.38 1.08 1.07
CA SER A 23 11.16 0.20 1.93
C SER A 23 12.31 0.94 2.61
N LYS A 24 13.14 1.67 1.84
CA LYS A 24 14.30 2.42 2.36
C LYS A 24 13.93 3.50 3.37
N ASN A 25 12.71 4.04 3.27
CA ASN A 25 12.24 5.14 4.11
C ASN A 25 11.20 4.71 5.15
N SER A 26 10.96 3.40 5.31
CA SER A 26 9.97 2.83 6.26
C SER A 26 8.62 3.53 6.18
N ILE A 27 8.12 3.75 4.96
CA ILE A 27 6.94 4.61 4.74
C ILE A 27 5.69 4.04 5.40
N PHE A 28 5.54 2.71 5.42
CA PHE A 28 4.40 2.07 6.08
C PHE A 28 4.45 2.27 7.60
N GLU A 29 5.59 2.00 8.24
CA GLU A 29 5.78 2.19 9.68
C GLU A 29 5.61 3.65 10.08
N ARG A 30 6.12 4.57 9.25
CA ARG A 30 5.91 6.01 9.45
C ARG A 30 4.44 6.38 9.37
N SER A 31 3.67 5.80 8.44
CA SER A 31 2.22 6.04 8.35
C SER A 31 1.47 5.59 9.61
N LEU A 32 1.88 4.48 10.24
CA LEU A 32 1.33 4.02 11.52
C LEU A 32 1.72 4.95 12.68
N SER A 33 3.00 5.39 12.73
CA SER A 33 3.48 6.31 13.77
C SER A 33 2.78 7.67 13.74
N GLN A 34 2.39 8.15 12.56
CA GLN A 34 1.68 9.43 12.40
C GLN A 34 0.28 9.42 12.99
N THR A 35 -0.35 8.24 13.08
CA THR A 35 -1.73 8.08 13.56
C THR A 35 -1.79 7.31 14.88
N GLU A 36 -0.68 7.09 15.57
CA GLU A 36 -0.61 6.24 16.79
C GLU A 36 -1.58 6.66 17.90
N ARG A 37 -1.93 7.96 17.96
CA ARG A 37 -2.86 8.53 18.96
C ARG A 37 -4.28 8.72 18.43
N ASP A 38 -4.53 8.39 17.17
CA ASP A 38 -5.83 8.54 16.54
C ASP A 38 -6.74 7.34 16.81
N GLU A 39 -8.02 7.49 16.50
CA GLU A 39 -9.02 6.45 16.71
C GLU A 39 -8.75 5.20 15.84
N PRO A 40 -8.74 3.99 16.43
CA PRO A 40 -8.46 2.77 15.69
C PRO A 40 -9.54 2.46 14.66
N TRP A 41 -9.13 1.90 13.54
CA TRP A 41 -10.00 1.35 12.50
C TRP A 41 -9.45 0.01 12.05
N VAL A 42 -10.10 -1.07 12.49
CA VAL A 42 -9.63 -2.43 12.29
C VAL A 42 -10.27 -3.05 11.06
N PHE A 43 -9.46 -3.69 10.22
CA PHE A 43 -9.90 -4.47 9.07
C PHE A 43 -9.36 -5.89 9.14
N TYR A 44 -10.21 -6.88 8.89
CA TYR A 44 -9.83 -8.29 8.95
C TYR A 44 -9.62 -8.87 7.55
N GLU A 45 -8.46 -9.49 7.33
CA GLU A 45 -8.21 -10.33 6.16
C GLU A 45 -8.56 -11.78 6.50
N GLY A 46 -9.38 -12.43 5.66
CA GLY A 46 -9.56 -13.88 5.72
C GLY A 46 -8.26 -14.61 5.39
N PRO A 47 -7.81 -15.57 6.21
CA PRO A 47 -6.50 -16.21 6.03
C PRO A 47 -6.45 -17.00 4.71
N PRO A 48 -5.47 -16.75 3.83
CA PRO A 48 -5.25 -17.59 2.67
C PRO A 48 -4.54 -18.89 3.08
N THR A 49 -4.85 -20.00 2.39
CA THR A 49 -4.07 -21.23 2.51
C THR A 49 -2.88 -21.18 1.56
N ALA A 50 -1.66 -21.35 2.07
CA ALA A 50 -0.43 -21.28 1.29
C ALA A 50 -0.12 -22.59 0.52
N ASN A 51 -1.06 -23.09 -0.28
CA ASN A 51 -0.96 -24.37 -1.00
C ASN A 51 -0.90 -24.22 -2.54
N GLY A 52 -0.88 -22.98 -3.05
CA GLY A 52 -0.83 -22.70 -4.49
C GLY A 52 -0.48 -21.25 -4.79
N SER A 53 -0.14 -20.97 -6.05
CA SER A 53 0.16 -19.62 -6.50
C SER A 53 -1.10 -18.73 -6.48
N PRO A 54 -0.99 -17.45 -6.12
CA PRO A 54 -2.12 -16.52 -6.18
C PRO A 54 -2.64 -16.33 -7.61
N GLY A 55 -3.92 -16.61 -7.84
CA GLY A 55 -4.66 -16.19 -9.04
C GLY A 55 -5.12 -14.73 -9.01
N ALA A 56 -5.59 -14.21 -10.14
CA ALA A 56 -6.03 -12.81 -10.30
C ALA A 56 -7.09 -12.34 -9.27
N HIS A 57 -8.00 -13.23 -8.85
CA HIS A 57 -9.00 -12.93 -7.82
C HIS A 57 -8.37 -12.58 -6.46
N HIS A 58 -7.17 -13.07 -6.15
CA HIS A 58 -6.44 -12.64 -4.96
C HIS A 58 -5.96 -11.20 -5.09
N VAL A 59 -5.55 -10.78 -6.29
CA VAL A 59 -5.10 -9.40 -6.54
C VAL A 59 -6.27 -8.45 -6.36
N GLU A 60 -7.40 -8.72 -7.00
CA GLU A 60 -8.61 -7.91 -6.88
C GLU A 60 -9.02 -7.72 -5.41
N ALA A 61 -9.14 -8.83 -4.66
CA ALA A 61 -9.48 -8.77 -3.25
C ALA A 61 -8.45 -7.97 -2.43
N ARG A 62 -7.14 -8.15 -2.68
CA ARG A 62 -6.08 -7.43 -1.96
C ARG A 62 -6.07 -5.93 -2.28
N VAL A 63 -6.39 -5.52 -3.51
CA VAL A 63 -6.49 -4.09 -3.87
C VAL A 63 -7.56 -3.40 -3.03
N PHE A 64 -8.76 -3.99 -2.89
CA PHE A 64 -9.78 -3.43 -2.02
C PHE A 64 -9.34 -3.39 -0.55
N LYS A 65 -8.72 -4.46 -0.08
CA LYS A 65 -8.24 -4.59 1.30
C LYS A 65 -7.11 -3.61 1.64
N ASP A 66 -6.40 -3.07 0.65
CA ASP A 66 -5.32 -2.10 0.84
C ASP A 66 -5.78 -0.65 0.65
N ILE A 67 -6.67 -0.38 -0.31
CA ILE A 67 -7.18 0.98 -0.58
C ILE A 67 -7.93 1.57 0.63
N PHE A 68 -8.75 0.79 1.32
CA PHE A 68 -9.54 1.31 2.46
C PHE A 68 -8.70 1.68 3.69
N PRO A 69 -7.77 0.83 4.18
CA PRO A 69 -6.84 1.25 5.24
C PRO A 69 -6.03 2.49 4.89
N ARG A 70 -5.56 2.63 3.63
CA ARG A 70 -4.86 3.85 3.17
C ARG A 70 -5.76 5.08 3.27
N TYR A 71 -6.97 4.99 2.74
CA TYR A 71 -7.96 6.05 2.83
C TYR A 71 -8.25 6.41 4.29
N ARG A 72 -8.41 5.41 5.18
CA ARG A 72 -8.67 5.63 6.60
C ARG A 72 -7.51 6.31 7.32
N THR A 73 -6.27 5.93 7.01
CA THR A 73 -5.05 6.61 7.50
C THR A 73 -5.07 8.09 7.08
N MET A 74 -5.38 8.39 5.81
CA MET A 74 -5.51 9.78 5.32
C MET A 74 -6.67 10.56 5.96
N LYS A 75 -7.61 9.88 6.63
CA LYS A 75 -8.71 10.48 7.38
C LYS A 75 -8.43 10.57 8.89
N GLY A 76 -7.19 10.35 9.33
CA GLY A 76 -6.81 10.44 10.75
C GLY A 76 -7.34 9.27 11.57
N ARG A 77 -7.21 8.05 11.04
CA ARG A 77 -7.49 6.81 11.78
C ARG A 77 -6.22 6.00 11.91
N HIS A 78 -6.03 5.37 13.05
CA HIS A 78 -5.00 4.36 13.23
C HIS A 78 -5.50 3.04 12.64
N VAL A 79 -4.76 2.43 11.72
CA VAL A 79 -5.18 1.19 11.02
C VAL A 79 -4.33 0.00 11.42
#